data_AF-A0A2V5KR42-F1
#
_entry.id   AF-A0A2V5KR42-F1
#
_cell.length_a   1.000
_cell.length_b   1.000
_cell.length_c   1.000
_cell.angle_alpha   90.00
_cell.angle_beta   90.00
_cell.angle_gamma   90.00
#
_symmetry.space_group_name_H-M   'P 1'
#
loop_
_entity.id
_entity.type
_entity.pdbx_description
1 polymer ?
#
loop_
_entity_poly.entity_id
_entity_poly.type
_entity_poly.pdbx_seq_one_letter_code
_entity_poly.pdbx_strand_id
1 'polypeptide(L)'
;MSEKTKERSHLSRLGRWAAELVLVFVGVYAAFWLNNYQQRRAEAQRHDQILASLEQEFLRGIESGKITGAKQERQAAEFRRALDAGEMPPLRPFVFTTDYSPGDIATLLQSGGVELLDVKTLMTLRQLESVIRWGLSDMQRYQKLSDELIVPNLDQDISFFYDPANKKLRKRFEIYPQALEATVRFAHDLDRTKTELLKQIQAERQREH
;
A
#
# COMPACT_ATOMS: atom_id res chain seq x y z
N MET A 1 8.70 88.16 -2.61
CA MET A 1 9.10 87.34 -1.44
C MET A 1 8.31 86.04 -1.43
N SER A 2 8.80 85.01 -2.12
CA SER A 2 8.18 83.69 -2.16
C SER A 2 9.24 82.71 -2.62
N GLU A 3 9.61 81.73 -1.78
CA GLU A 3 10.06 80.39 -2.24
C GLU A 3 10.40 79.41 -1.11
N LYS A 4 10.70 79.85 0.13
CA LYS A 4 11.20 78.93 1.17
C LYS A 4 10.18 78.20 2.04
N THR A 5 8.88 78.32 1.76
CA THR A 5 7.82 77.67 2.58
C THR A 5 7.15 76.46 1.90
N LYS A 6 7.44 76.20 0.62
CA LYS A 6 6.77 75.12 -0.15
C LYS A 6 7.46 73.76 -0.04
N GLU A 7 8.78 73.71 0.15
CA GLU A 7 9.55 72.45 0.24
C GLU A 7 9.31 71.64 1.53
N ARG A 8 9.14 72.29 2.69
CA ARG A 8 8.94 71.59 3.97
C ARG A 8 7.60 70.85 4.08
N SER A 9 6.58 71.28 3.33
CA SER A 9 5.26 70.62 3.35
C SER A 9 5.19 69.38 2.46
N HIS A 10 6.00 69.28 1.41
CA HIS A 10 6.00 68.13 0.52
C HIS A 10 6.84 66.98 1.09
N LEU A 11 7.99 67.27 1.70
CA LEU A 11 8.85 66.27 2.37
C LEU A 11 8.18 65.61 3.59
N SER A 12 7.43 66.36 4.40
CA SER A 12 6.69 65.78 5.54
C SER A 12 5.50 64.92 5.10
N ARG A 13 4.83 65.29 4.01
CA ARG A 13 3.77 64.48 3.40
C ARG A 13 4.31 63.21 2.74
N LEU A 14 5.45 63.29 2.07
CA LEU A 14 6.16 62.13 1.50
C LEU A 14 6.65 61.18 2.58
N GLY A 15 7.22 61.68 3.68
CA GLY A 15 7.64 60.85 4.82
C GLY A 15 6.47 60.15 5.51
N ARG A 16 5.31 60.83 5.62
CA ARG A 16 4.09 60.22 6.13
C ARG A 16 3.56 59.13 5.19
N TRP A 17 3.55 59.37 3.88
CA TRP A 17 3.15 58.37 2.88
C TRP A 17 4.08 57.15 2.87
N ALA A 18 5.39 57.37 3.00
CA ALA A 18 6.38 56.30 3.09
C ALA A 18 6.21 55.48 4.39
N ALA A 19 5.94 56.15 5.53
CA ALA A 19 5.67 55.47 6.79
C ALA A 19 4.36 54.64 6.73
N GLU A 20 3.30 55.19 6.12
CA GLU A 20 2.05 54.48 5.90
C GLU A 20 2.24 53.25 4.98
N LEU A 21 3.03 53.38 3.90
CA LEU A 21 3.40 52.25 3.03
C LEU A 21 4.19 51.16 3.76
N VAL A 22 5.19 51.52 4.55
CA VAL A 22 5.99 50.55 5.32
C VAL A 22 5.13 49.84 6.36
N LEU A 23 4.22 50.56 7.03
CA LEU A 23 3.33 49.99 8.05
C LEU A 23 2.33 49.01 7.45
N VAL A 24 1.74 49.34 6.28
CA VAL A 24 0.89 48.42 5.52
C VAL A 24 1.69 47.19 5.06
N PHE A 25 2.91 47.37 4.57
CA PHE A 25 3.75 46.27 4.10
C PHE A 25 4.13 45.31 5.22
N VAL A 26 4.51 45.83 6.40
CA VAL A 26 4.80 45.03 7.59
C VAL A 26 3.54 44.30 8.08
N GLY A 27 2.37 44.94 8.04
CA GLY A 27 1.09 44.31 8.40
C GLY A 27 0.73 43.14 7.48
N VAL A 28 0.86 43.33 6.17
CA VAL A 28 0.59 42.28 5.17
C VAL A 28 1.59 41.12 5.29
N TYR A 29 2.88 41.42 5.48
CA TYR A 29 3.91 40.40 5.67
C TYR A 29 3.71 39.60 6.97
N ALA A 30 3.36 40.27 8.08
CA ALA A 30 3.06 39.62 9.34
C ALA A 30 1.80 38.73 9.26
N ALA A 31 0.74 39.20 8.59
CA ALA A 31 -0.47 38.42 8.36
C ALA A 31 -0.20 37.20 7.47
N PHE A 32 0.58 37.37 6.40
CA PHE A 32 1.00 36.26 5.53
C PHE A 32 1.88 35.24 6.28
N TRP A 33 2.80 35.71 7.11
CA TRP A 33 3.65 34.84 7.93
C TRP A 33 2.84 34.05 8.97
N LEU A 34 1.91 34.70 9.66
CA LEU A 34 1.01 34.04 10.62
C LEU A 34 0.09 33.02 9.94
N ASN A 35 -0.46 33.36 8.78
CA ASN A 35 -1.30 32.47 7.99
C ASN A 35 -0.50 31.25 7.49
N ASN A 36 0.73 31.46 7.00
CA ASN A 36 1.62 30.38 6.59
C ASN A 36 2.00 29.47 7.77
N TYR A 37 2.21 30.03 8.96
CA TYR A 37 2.52 29.24 10.16
C TYR A 37 1.32 28.38 10.60
N GLN A 38 0.11 28.93 10.57
CA GLN A 38 -1.11 28.19 10.88
C GLN A 38 -1.42 27.12 9.83
N GLN A 39 -1.24 27.42 8.55
CA GLN A 39 -1.41 26.47 7.45
C GLN A 39 -0.42 25.30 7.57
N ARG A 40 0.87 25.57 7.82
CA ARG A 40 1.87 24.51 8.02
C ARG A 40 1.55 23.59 9.19
N ARG A 41 1.01 24.13 10.29
CA ARG A 41 0.56 23.33 11.44
C ARG A 41 -0.63 22.45 11.09
N ALA A 42 -1.62 23.00 10.38
CA ALA A 42 -2.81 22.25 9.97
C ALA A 42 -2.47 21.15 8.95
N GLU A 43 -1.53 21.43 8.05
CA GLU A 43 -1.01 20.47 7.06
C GLU A 43 -0.23 19.34 7.73
N ALA A 44 0.69 19.67 8.64
CA ALA A 44 1.43 18.66 9.43
C ALA A 44 0.50 17.78 10.28
N GLN A 45 -0.55 18.36 10.89
CA GLN A 45 -1.54 17.58 11.63
C GLN A 45 -2.35 16.63 10.75
N ARG A 46 -2.76 17.08 9.56
CA ARG A 46 -3.44 16.21 8.58
C ARG A 46 -2.52 15.09 8.11
N HIS A 47 -1.26 15.43 7.85
CA HIS A 47 -0.27 14.45 7.40
C HIS A 47 -0.05 13.35 8.44
N ASP A 48 0.19 13.71 9.71
CA ASP A 48 0.34 12.73 10.79
C ASP A 48 -0.92 11.87 11.00
N GLN A 49 -2.12 12.44 10.86
CA GLN A 49 -3.39 11.68 10.93
C GLN A 49 -3.51 10.62 9.82
N ILE A 50 -3.09 10.97 8.59
CA ILE A 50 -3.10 10.04 7.45
C ILE A 50 -2.08 8.92 7.69
N LEU A 51 -0.84 9.27 8.06
CA LEU A 51 0.21 8.28 8.33
C LEU A 51 -0.17 7.37 9.51
N ALA A 52 -0.78 7.90 10.57
CA ALA A 52 -1.28 7.10 11.69
C ALA A 52 -2.39 6.12 11.28
N SER A 53 -3.31 6.55 10.42
CA SER A 53 -4.38 5.70 9.90
C SER A 53 -3.84 4.58 9.01
N LEU A 54 -2.88 4.90 8.13
CA LEU A 54 -2.18 3.92 7.31
C LEU A 54 -1.39 2.92 8.16
N GLU A 55 -0.66 3.39 9.16
CA GLU A 55 0.07 2.55 10.11
C GLU A 55 -0.86 1.52 10.78
N GLN A 56 -2.00 1.97 11.31
CA GLN A 56 -2.96 1.09 11.96
C GLN A 56 -3.54 0.05 10.99
N GLU A 57 -3.84 0.45 9.76
CA GLU A 57 -4.35 -0.45 8.73
C GLU A 57 -3.32 -1.54 8.35
N PHE A 58 -2.05 -1.16 8.18
CA PHE A 58 -0.98 -2.12 7.90
C PHE A 58 -0.72 -3.05 9.07
N LEU A 59 -0.76 -2.56 10.31
CA LEU A 59 -0.61 -3.41 11.50
C LEU A 59 -1.70 -4.50 11.55
N ARG A 60 -2.97 -4.12 11.37
CA ARG A 60 -4.08 -5.09 11.31
C ARG A 60 -3.92 -6.06 10.14
N GLY A 61 -3.52 -5.56 8.97
CA GLY A 61 -3.33 -6.35 7.76
C GLY A 61 -2.16 -7.33 7.82
N ILE A 62 -1.12 -7.03 8.61
CA ILE A 62 0.02 -7.92 8.88
C ILE A 62 -0.40 -9.01 9.87
N GLU A 63 -1.10 -8.65 10.94
CA GLU A 63 -1.55 -9.60 11.96
C GLU A 63 -2.51 -10.64 11.36
N SER A 64 -3.51 -10.20 10.59
CA SER A 64 -4.43 -11.10 9.88
C SER A 64 -3.72 -11.93 8.79
N GLY A 65 -2.73 -11.33 8.13
CA GLY A 65 -1.89 -11.97 7.13
C GLY A 65 -1.12 -13.16 7.68
N LYS A 66 -0.53 -13.05 8.89
CA LYS A 66 0.23 -14.13 9.53
C LYS A 66 -0.60 -15.38 9.78
N ILE A 67 -1.84 -15.23 10.25
CA ILE A 67 -2.74 -16.36 10.51
C ILE A 67 -3.06 -17.09 9.19
N THR A 68 -3.35 -16.32 8.14
CA THR A 68 -3.70 -16.85 6.82
C THR A 68 -2.49 -17.49 6.13
N GLY A 69 -1.32 -16.85 6.18
CA GLY A 69 -0.07 -17.37 5.64
C GLY A 69 0.36 -18.67 6.31
N ALA A 70 0.32 -18.74 7.65
CA ALA A 70 0.64 -19.96 8.38
C ALA A 70 -0.29 -21.13 8.02
N LYS A 71 -1.56 -20.85 7.73
CA LYS A 71 -2.50 -21.87 7.25
C LYS A 71 -2.14 -22.36 5.85
N GLN A 72 -1.80 -21.45 4.93
CA GLN A 72 -1.38 -21.79 3.57
C GLN A 72 -0.06 -22.60 3.55
N GLU A 73 0.91 -22.21 4.39
CA GLU A 73 2.18 -22.93 4.57
C GLU A 73 1.94 -24.37 5.03
N ARG A 74 1.12 -24.54 6.08
CA ARG A 74 0.78 -25.88 6.59
C ARG A 74 0.13 -26.74 5.50
N GLN A 75 -0.84 -26.19 4.77
CA GLN A 75 -1.53 -26.92 3.71
C GLN A 75 -0.58 -27.35 2.58
N ALA A 76 0.29 -26.44 2.12
CA ALA A 76 1.28 -26.74 1.09
C ALA A 76 2.28 -27.80 1.57
N ALA A 77 2.79 -27.66 2.80
CA ALA A 77 3.75 -28.59 3.39
C ALA A 77 3.15 -29.98 3.65
N GLU A 78 1.92 -30.05 4.14
CA GLU A 78 1.19 -31.31 4.34
C GLU A 78 0.94 -32.03 3.02
N PHE A 79 0.48 -31.30 1.99
CA PHE A 79 0.26 -31.87 0.66
C PHE A 79 1.56 -32.39 0.05
N ARG A 80 2.65 -31.61 0.15
CA ARG A 80 3.97 -32.02 -0.33
C ARG A 80 4.50 -33.24 0.41
N ARG A 81 4.40 -33.26 1.74
CA ARG A 81 4.83 -34.40 2.56
C ARG A 81 4.07 -35.68 2.16
N ALA A 82 2.76 -35.59 1.99
CA ALA A 82 1.93 -36.74 1.58
C ALA A 82 2.34 -37.24 0.18
N LEU A 83 2.54 -36.33 -0.78
CA LEU A 83 3.05 -36.69 -2.11
C LEU A 83 4.42 -37.38 -2.05
N ASP A 84 5.36 -36.84 -1.28
CA ASP A 84 6.72 -37.37 -1.15
C ASP A 84 6.72 -38.74 -0.45
N ALA A 85 5.75 -39.00 0.43
CA ALA A 85 5.50 -40.29 1.05
C ALA A 85 4.83 -41.32 0.11
N GLY A 86 4.53 -40.93 -1.14
CA GLY A 86 3.83 -41.79 -2.10
C GLY A 86 2.35 -41.99 -1.77
N GLU A 87 1.75 -41.05 -1.03
CA GLU A 87 0.30 -40.98 -0.82
C GLU A 87 -0.39 -40.22 -1.96
N MET A 88 -1.72 -40.26 -1.99
CA MET A 88 -2.55 -39.54 -2.95
C MET A 88 -3.44 -38.52 -2.22
N PRO A 89 -2.86 -37.42 -1.69
CA PRO A 89 -3.64 -36.43 -0.95
C PRO A 89 -4.73 -35.79 -1.84
N PRO A 90 -5.91 -35.48 -1.31
CA PRO A 90 -6.97 -34.89 -2.12
C PRO A 90 -6.62 -33.48 -2.60
N LEU A 91 -6.96 -33.17 -3.84
CA LEU A 91 -6.87 -31.81 -4.39
C LEU A 91 -8.07 -31.01 -3.90
N ARG A 92 -7.81 -29.84 -3.32
CA ARG A 92 -8.83 -28.92 -2.84
C ARG A 92 -8.99 -27.77 -3.83
N PRO A 93 -10.21 -27.31 -4.10
CA PRO A 93 -10.41 -26.17 -4.97
C PRO A 93 -9.66 -24.93 -4.48
N PHE A 94 -9.09 -24.18 -5.42
CA PHE A 94 -8.58 -22.85 -5.14
C PHE A 94 -9.74 -21.86 -5.15
N VAL A 95 -10.04 -21.27 -3.99
CA VAL A 95 -11.06 -20.23 -3.84
C VAL A 95 -10.38 -18.99 -3.31
N PHE A 96 -10.33 -17.94 -4.13
CA PHE A 96 -9.78 -16.65 -3.75
C PHE A 96 -10.89 -15.59 -3.80
N THR A 97 -11.13 -14.96 -2.66
CA THR A 97 -12.04 -13.82 -2.55
C THR A 97 -11.23 -12.62 -2.09
N THR A 98 -11.21 -11.56 -2.88
CA THR A 98 -10.60 -10.29 -2.51
C THR A 98 -11.54 -9.15 -2.89
N ASP A 99 -11.65 -8.18 -2.00
CA ASP A 99 -12.27 -6.88 -2.21
C ASP A 99 -11.28 -5.83 -2.74
N TYR A 100 -10.03 -6.22 -2.96
CA TYR A 100 -8.98 -5.33 -3.48
C TYR A 100 -9.33 -4.82 -4.88
N SER A 101 -9.32 -3.49 -5.02
CA SER A 101 -9.39 -2.81 -6.31
C SER A 101 -8.03 -2.15 -6.62
N PRO A 102 -7.39 -2.46 -7.76
CA PRO A 102 -6.17 -1.78 -8.20
C PRO A 102 -6.34 -0.25 -8.33
N GLY A 103 -7.58 0.23 -8.50
CA GLY A 103 -7.89 1.66 -8.61
C GLY A 103 -7.76 2.42 -7.29
N ASP A 104 -7.75 1.75 -6.14
CA ASP A 104 -7.84 2.41 -4.84
C ASP A 104 -6.51 3.11 -4.49
N ILE A 105 -5.38 2.43 -4.73
CA ILE A 105 -4.04 3.01 -4.55
C ILE A 105 -3.81 4.16 -5.55
N ALA A 106 -4.23 3.98 -6.80
CA ALA A 106 -4.11 5.03 -7.81
C ALA A 106 -4.94 6.27 -7.43
N THR A 107 -6.16 6.06 -6.92
CA THR A 107 -7.04 7.12 -6.44
C THR A 107 -6.43 7.86 -5.25
N LEU A 108 -5.87 7.13 -4.28
CA LEU A 108 -5.18 7.71 -3.12
C LEU A 108 -3.97 8.55 -3.53
N LEU A 109 -3.17 8.09 -4.49
CA LEU A 109 -2.02 8.83 -5.01
C LEU A 109 -2.45 10.09 -5.78
N GLN A 110 -3.53 9.99 -6.57
CA GLN A 110 -4.08 11.11 -7.35
C GLN A 110 -4.78 12.16 -6.49
N SER A 111 -5.35 11.79 -5.35
CA SER A 111 -6.02 12.71 -4.42
C SER A 111 -5.05 13.49 -3.52
N GLY A 112 -3.76 13.52 -3.85
CA GLY A 112 -2.71 14.22 -3.10
C GLY A 112 -1.73 13.30 -2.35
N GLY A 113 -1.85 11.98 -2.44
CA GLY A 113 -0.93 11.05 -1.77
C GLY A 113 0.55 11.19 -2.20
N VAL A 114 0.81 11.70 -3.41
CA VAL A 114 2.18 11.98 -3.90
C VAL A 114 2.81 13.20 -3.21
N GLU A 115 2.00 14.17 -2.81
CA GLU A 115 2.47 15.40 -2.13
C GLU A 115 2.63 15.17 -0.62
N LEU A 116 1.93 14.17 -0.10
CA LEU A 116 1.94 13.80 1.32
C LEU A 116 3.11 12.86 1.65
N LEU A 117 3.31 11.79 0.88
CA LEU A 117 4.26 10.73 1.24
C LEU A 117 5.68 11.01 0.73
N ASP A 118 6.68 10.71 1.56
CA ASP A 118 8.09 10.70 1.19
C ASP A 118 8.34 9.82 -0.04
N VAL A 119 9.30 10.22 -0.89
CA VAL A 119 9.67 9.49 -2.12
C VAL A 119 9.97 8.01 -1.84
N LYS A 120 10.64 7.71 -0.73
CA LYS A 120 10.96 6.34 -0.34
C LYS A 120 9.70 5.54 0.05
N THR A 121 8.75 6.19 0.74
CA THR A 121 7.45 5.62 1.09
C THR A 121 6.62 5.32 -0.16
N LEU A 122 6.61 6.24 -1.13
CA LEU A 122 5.98 6.05 -2.44
C LEU A 122 6.60 4.87 -3.22
N MET A 123 7.92 4.72 -3.20
CA MET A 123 8.59 3.59 -3.84
C MET A 123 8.21 2.24 -3.20
N THR A 124 8.16 2.18 -1.87
CA THR A 124 7.74 0.96 -1.16
C THR A 124 6.26 0.64 -1.38
N LEU A 125 5.39 1.66 -1.43
CA LEU A 125 3.98 1.50 -1.79
C LEU A 125 3.80 0.94 -3.21
N ARG A 126 4.56 1.46 -4.19
CA ARG A 126 4.57 0.93 -5.56
C ARG A 126 5.05 -0.53 -5.63
N GLN A 127 6.03 -0.89 -4.81
CA GLN A 127 6.49 -2.27 -4.71
C GLN A 127 5.39 -3.18 -4.15
N LEU A 128 4.68 -2.75 -3.10
CA LEU A 128 3.53 -3.48 -2.56
C LEU A 128 2.45 -3.71 -3.60
N GLU A 129 2.10 -2.66 -4.34
CA GLU A 129 1.10 -2.70 -5.40
C GLU A 129 1.50 -3.68 -6.52
N SER A 130 2.78 -3.71 -6.88
CA SER A 130 3.32 -4.68 -7.84
C SER A 130 3.18 -6.12 -7.35
N VAL A 131 3.53 -6.39 -6.08
CA VAL A 131 3.37 -7.73 -5.46
C VAL A 131 1.90 -8.15 -5.48
N ILE A 132 0.98 -7.29 -5.05
CA ILE A 132 -0.47 -7.57 -5.07
C ILE A 132 -0.93 -7.90 -6.48
N ARG A 133 -0.58 -7.07 -7.47
CA ARG A 133 -1.02 -7.26 -8.86
C ARG A 133 -0.55 -8.60 -9.45
N TRP A 134 0.70 -8.96 -9.23
CA TRP A 134 1.26 -10.23 -9.70
C TRP A 134 0.58 -11.42 -9.00
N GLY A 135 0.45 -11.37 -7.68
CA GLY A 135 -0.18 -12.44 -6.92
C GLY A 135 -1.65 -12.64 -7.26
N LEU A 136 -2.42 -11.57 -7.47
CA LEU A 136 -3.81 -11.68 -7.93
C LEU A 136 -3.92 -12.30 -9.32
N SER A 137 -3.01 -11.97 -10.23
CA SER A 137 -2.98 -12.58 -11.56
C SER A 137 -2.70 -14.09 -11.49
N ASP A 138 -1.77 -14.51 -10.63
CA ASP A 138 -1.49 -15.92 -10.38
C ASP A 138 -2.69 -16.64 -9.74
N MET A 139 -3.31 -16.04 -8.72
CA MET A 139 -4.50 -16.57 -8.05
C MET A 139 -5.66 -16.77 -9.02
N GLN A 140 -5.93 -15.80 -9.89
CA GLN A 140 -6.97 -15.92 -10.93
C GLN A 140 -6.69 -17.09 -11.87
N ARG A 141 -5.43 -17.27 -12.29
CA ARG A 141 -5.04 -18.41 -13.12
C ARG A 141 -5.28 -19.75 -12.40
N TYR A 142 -4.94 -19.84 -11.12
CA TYR A 142 -5.12 -21.07 -10.34
C TYR A 142 -6.58 -21.37 -10.02
N GLN A 143 -7.39 -20.34 -9.76
CA GLN A 143 -8.82 -20.49 -9.59
C GLN A 143 -9.48 -20.98 -10.89
N LYS A 144 -9.14 -20.39 -12.04
CA LYS A 144 -9.62 -20.89 -13.33
C LYS A 144 -9.29 -22.36 -13.56
N LEU A 145 -8.05 -22.76 -13.26
CA LEU A 145 -7.63 -24.17 -13.36
C LEU A 145 -8.43 -25.06 -12.40
N SER A 146 -8.67 -24.59 -11.19
CA SER A 146 -9.50 -25.30 -10.21
C SER A 146 -10.92 -25.48 -10.72
N ASP A 147 -11.54 -24.42 -11.24
CA ASP A 147 -12.92 -24.42 -11.74
C ASP A 147 -13.09 -25.32 -12.97
N GLU A 148 -12.06 -25.42 -13.82
CA GLU A 148 -12.09 -26.24 -15.04
C GLU A 148 -11.73 -27.71 -14.79
N LEU A 149 -10.80 -28.01 -13.88
CA LEU A 149 -10.21 -29.35 -13.75
C LEU A 149 -10.47 -30.04 -12.41
N ILE A 150 -10.61 -29.28 -11.32
CA ILE A 150 -10.73 -29.83 -9.96
C ILE A 150 -12.20 -29.90 -9.55
N VAL A 151 -12.88 -28.75 -9.54
CA VAL A 151 -14.27 -28.61 -9.09
C VAL A 151 -15.22 -29.60 -9.78
N PRO A 152 -15.18 -29.78 -11.12
CA PRO A 152 -16.12 -30.68 -11.80
C PRO A 152 -15.88 -32.16 -11.52
N ASN A 153 -14.76 -32.51 -10.88
CA ASN A 153 -14.33 -33.89 -10.68
C ASN A 153 -14.12 -34.22 -9.20
N LEU A 154 -14.66 -33.43 -8.27
CA LEU A 154 -14.52 -33.66 -6.82
C LEU A 154 -15.25 -34.92 -6.34
N ASP A 155 -16.26 -35.38 -7.08
CA ASP A 155 -17.02 -36.60 -6.84
C ASP A 155 -16.35 -37.85 -7.45
N GLN A 156 -15.33 -37.66 -8.30
CA GLN A 156 -14.57 -38.74 -8.90
C GLN A 156 -13.64 -39.40 -7.87
N ASP A 157 -13.29 -40.67 -8.14
CA ASP A 157 -12.27 -41.36 -7.36
C ASP A 157 -10.91 -40.65 -7.44
N ILE A 158 -10.09 -40.78 -6.39
CA ILE A 158 -8.77 -40.14 -6.31
C ILE A 158 -7.85 -40.54 -7.49
N SER A 159 -8.05 -41.71 -8.10
CA SER A 159 -7.35 -42.16 -9.32
C SER A 159 -7.69 -41.34 -10.58
N PHE A 160 -8.68 -40.46 -10.54
CA PHE A 160 -8.89 -39.45 -11.58
C PHE A 160 -7.76 -38.41 -11.59
N PHE A 161 -7.26 -38.05 -10.40
CA PHE A 161 -6.19 -37.06 -10.19
C PHE A 161 -4.80 -37.70 -10.24
N TYR A 162 -4.69 -38.95 -9.80
CA TYR A 162 -3.44 -39.70 -9.66
C TYR A 162 -3.36 -40.86 -10.65
N ASP A 163 -2.15 -41.21 -11.07
CA ASP A 163 -1.91 -42.48 -11.74
C ASP A 163 -1.83 -43.60 -10.67
N PRO A 164 -2.72 -44.61 -10.70
CA PRO A 164 -2.77 -45.64 -9.66
C PRO A 164 -1.53 -46.55 -9.64
N ALA A 165 -0.78 -46.64 -10.75
CA ALA A 165 0.39 -47.51 -10.85
C ALA A 165 1.62 -46.93 -10.14
N ASN A 166 1.82 -45.61 -10.24
CA ASN A 166 2.99 -44.93 -9.70
C ASN A 166 2.66 -43.90 -8.60
N LYS A 167 1.36 -43.71 -8.30
CA LYS A 167 0.81 -42.78 -7.29
C LYS A 167 1.20 -41.32 -7.51
N LYS A 168 1.63 -40.93 -8.71
CA LYS A 168 1.96 -39.54 -9.05
C LYS A 168 0.74 -38.81 -9.56
N LEU A 169 0.74 -37.49 -9.41
CA LEU A 169 -0.23 -36.63 -10.08
C LEU A 169 -0.15 -36.86 -11.59
N ARG A 170 -1.30 -36.99 -12.24
CA ARG A 170 -1.34 -36.99 -13.70
C ARG A 170 -0.88 -35.63 -14.21
N LYS A 171 -0.27 -35.60 -15.40
CA LYS A 171 0.34 -34.41 -16.01
C LYS A 171 -0.52 -33.14 -15.94
N ARG A 172 -1.83 -33.25 -16.16
CA ARG A 172 -2.78 -32.11 -16.11
C ARG A 172 -2.94 -31.47 -14.71
N PHE A 173 -2.53 -32.16 -13.65
CA PHE A 173 -2.62 -31.70 -12.26
C PHE A 173 -1.26 -31.39 -11.62
N GLU A 174 -0.13 -31.57 -12.33
CA GLU A 174 1.22 -31.31 -11.80
C GLU A 174 1.43 -29.84 -11.39
N ILE A 175 0.63 -28.92 -11.93
CA ILE A 175 0.60 -27.50 -11.57
C ILE A 175 0.02 -27.24 -10.17
N TYR A 176 -0.76 -28.18 -9.62
CA TYR A 176 -1.42 -28.01 -8.32
C TYR A 176 -0.43 -27.79 -7.14
N PRO A 177 0.59 -28.63 -6.92
CA PRO A 177 1.59 -28.35 -5.87
C PRO A 177 2.34 -27.05 -6.11
N GLN A 178 2.61 -26.69 -7.38
CA GLN A 178 3.26 -25.42 -7.73
C GLN A 178 2.37 -24.22 -7.38
N ALA A 179 1.06 -24.33 -7.57
CA ALA A 179 0.10 -23.31 -7.20
C ALA A 179 -0.02 -23.13 -5.67
N LEU A 180 0.06 -24.23 -4.90
CA LEU A 180 0.14 -24.16 -3.44
C LEU A 180 1.40 -23.41 -2.98
N GLU A 181 2.56 -23.78 -3.53
CA GLU A 181 3.83 -23.11 -3.23
C GLU A 181 3.83 -21.64 -3.65
N ALA A 182 3.25 -21.31 -4.80
CA ALA A 182 3.11 -19.93 -5.27
C ALA A 182 2.22 -19.10 -4.34
N THR A 183 1.15 -19.68 -3.81
CA THR A 183 0.26 -19.02 -2.83
C THR A 183 1.02 -18.70 -1.53
N VAL A 184 1.83 -19.64 -1.04
CA VAL A 184 2.69 -19.43 0.14
C VAL A 184 3.72 -18.33 -0.13
N ARG A 185 4.39 -18.36 -1.29
CA ARG A 185 5.36 -17.33 -1.68
C ARG A 185 4.73 -15.95 -1.73
N PHE A 186 3.55 -15.84 -2.32
CA PHE A 186 2.81 -14.59 -2.37
C PHE A 186 2.47 -14.06 -0.97
N ALA A 187 2.02 -14.93 -0.05
CA ALA A 187 1.76 -14.52 1.33
C ALA A 187 3.02 -13.97 2.02
N HIS A 188 4.18 -14.63 1.83
CA HIS A 188 5.45 -14.14 2.35
C HIS A 188 5.88 -12.80 1.74
N ASP A 189 5.75 -12.65 0.42
CA ASP A 189 6.09 -11.41 -0.26
C ASP A 189 5.17 -10.26 0.17
N LEU A 190 3.88 -10.52 0.35
CA LEU A 190 2.94 -9.55 0.91
C LEU A 190 3.31 -9.15 2.34
N ASP A 191 3.57 -10.12 3.23
CA ASP A 191 3.92 -9.83 4.62
C ASP A 191 5.22 -9.01 4.72
N ARG A 192 6.23 -9.40 3.93
CA ARG A 192 7.50 -8.68 3.83
C ARG A 192 7.29 -7.24 3.37
N THR A 193 6.62 -7.04 2.23
CA THR A 193 6.49 -5.70 1.66
C THR A 193 5.54 -4.81 2.47
N LYS A 194 4.49 -5.36 3.11
CA LYS A 194 3.67 -4.63 4.09
C LYS A 194 4.49 -4.19 5.30
N THR A 195 5.35 -5.08 5.82
CA THR A 195 6.22 -4.78 6.95
C THR A 195 7.26 -3.71 6.59
N GLU A 196 7.83 -3.76 5.39
CA GLU A 196 8.74 -2.73 4.88
C GLU A 196 8.04 -1.37 4.75
N LEU A 197 6.81 -1.35 4.22
CA LEU A 197 6.02 -0.12 4.10
C LEU A 197 5.67 0.45 5.48
N LEU A 198 5.27 -0.39 6.43
CA LEU A 198 5.02 0.00 7.81
C LEU A 198 6.24 0.67 8.46
N LYS A 199 7.43 0.05 8.33
CA LYS A 199 8.68 0.63 8.84
C LYS A 199 8.97 2.00 8.23
N GLN A 200 8.68 2.14 6.94
CA GLN A 200 8.93 3.38 6.22
C GLN A 200 7.95 4.48 6.64
N ILE A 201 6.66 4.17 6.81
CA ILE A 201 5.65 5.08 7.38
C ILE A 201 6.07 5.53 8.80
N GLN A 202 6.48 4.59 9.66
CA GLN A 202 6.94 4.91 11.02
C GLN A 202 8.18 5.81 11.03
N ALA A 203 9.15 5.54 10.14
CA ALA A 203 10.35 6.36 10.01
C ALA A 203 10.04 7.78 9.51
N GLU A 204 9.06 7.91 8.61
CA GLU A 204 8.59 9.21 8.11
C GLU A 204 7.91 10.02 9.23
N ARG A 205 6.99 9.40 9.98
CA ARG A 205 6.37 10.04 11.15
C ARG A 205 7.40 10.52 12.16
N GLN A 206 8.43 9.72 12.45
CA GLN A 206 9.49 10.09 13.41
C GLN A 206 10.38 11.26 12.95
N ARG A 207 10.45 11.55 11.64
CA ARG A 207 11.23 12.68 11.12
C ARG A 207 10.49 14.00 11.18
N GLU A 208 9.15 13.95 11.21
CA GLU A 208 8.30 15.14 11.25
C GLU A 208 7.94 15.59 12.68
N HIS A 209 8.17 14.76 13.69
CA HIS A 209 8.09 15.10 15.12
C HIS A 209 9.45 15.55 15.67
#